data_AF-A0A6I9N6C9-F1
#
_entry.id   AF-A0A6I9N6C9-F1
#
_cell.length_a   1.000
_cell.length_b   1.000
_cell.length_c   1.000
_cell.angle_alpha   90.00
_cell.angle_beta   90.00
_cell.angle_gamma   90.00
#
_symmetry.space_group_name_H-M   'P 1'
#
loop_
_entity.id
_entity.type
_entity.pdbx_description
1 polymer ?
#
loop_
_entity_poly.entity_id
_entity_poly.type
_entity_poly.pdbx_seq_one_letter_code
_entity_poly.pdbx_strand_id
1 'polypeptide(L)'
;DSSDLRELRGDERLVQGLCALLLGICIFYNDNSLENYTKDKLKQLIEKRIGKENFVEKLGFITKHELYSRAAQKPQPVFLSPEQMLFDHEFTKLVKELEGVITKAVHKSSEDEKKEEDVKKTLEQHDNIVMRYKDLIREQDAQIQELKEQVGTMTSQSEQMQTTVTQQLSQIQQHKDQYNLIKLKLGKDSQSQANSQADSQVNGLQTEELSQLREDLEELRQQHTLLQTQLSDKDALINTLRSETAEGSAASDNTEMLKVRFITDTLFPLLET
;
A
#
# COMPACT_ATOMS: atom_id res chain seq x y z
N ASP A 1 -8.57 4.07 74.36
CA ASP A 1 -7.14 3.72 74.48
C ASP A 1 -6.66 2.53 73.67
N SER A 2 -6.93 1.26 73.99
CA SER A 2 -6.37 0.15 73.17
C SER A 2 -7.00 0.02 71.78
N SER A 3 -8.26 0.45 71.62
CA SER A 3 -9.00 0.43 70.35
C SER A 3 -8.52 1.52 69.39
N ASP A 4 -8.37 2.76 69.88
CA ASP A 4 -7.94 3.91 69.07
C ASP A 4 -6.51 3.72 68.52
N LEU A 5 -5.62 3.12 69.31
CA LEU A 5 -4.26 2.77 68.89
C LEU A 5 -4.20 1.69 67.80
N ARG A 6 -5.22 0.83 67.70
CA ARG A 6 -5.30 -0.18 66.62
C ARG A 6 -5.84 0.42 65.34
N GLU A 7 -6.80 1.34 65.43
CA GLU A 7 -7.41 2.04 64.31
C GLU A 7 -6.39 2.96 63.62
N LEU A 8 -5.68 3.79 64.40
CA LEU A 8 -4.58 4.63 63.90
C LEU A 8 -3.47 3.82 63.20
N ARG A 9 -3.10 2.67 63.77
CA ARG A 9 -2.11 1.75 63.18
C ARG A 9 -2.62 1.11 61.87
N GLY A 10 -3.93 0.91 61.74
CA GLY A 10 -4.58 0.42 60.53
C GLY A 10 -4.51 1.43 59.39
N ASP A 11 -4.87 2.68 59.67
CA ASP A 11 -4.85 3.79 58.71
C ASP A 11 -3.43 4.08 58.20
N GLU A 12 -2.44 4.09 59.09
CA GLU A 12 -1.03 4.25 58.71
C GLU A 12 -0.55 3.16 57.75
N ARG A 13 -0.98 1.91 57.94
CA ARG A 13 -0.64 0.80 57.04
C ARG A 13 -1.29 0.96 55.67
N LEU A 14 -2.54 1.41 55.62
CA LEU A 14 -3.20 1.68 54.36
C LEU A 14 -2.45 2.78 53.58
N VAL A 15 -2.11 3.89 54.23
CA VAL A 15 -1.34 4.98 53.61
C VAL A 15 0.02 4.49 53.10
N GLN A 16 0.72 3.64 53.87
CA GLN A 16 1.97 3.03 53.41
C GLN A 16 1.78 2.18 52.15
N GLY A 17 0.70 1.40 52.09
CA GLY A 17 0.35 0.62 50.90
C GLY A 17 0.08 1.51 49.69
N LEU A 18 -0.71 2.57 49.87
CA LEU A 18 -1.00 3.54 48.81
C LEU A 18 0.28 4.25 48.30
N CYS A 19 1.20 4.61 49.20
CA CYS A 19 2.50 5.16 48.82
C CYS A 19 3.35 4.15 48.05
N ALA A 20 3.34 2.88 48.45
CA ALA A 20 4.03 1.81 47.72
C ALA A 20 3.44 1.62 46.32
N LEU A 21 2.10 1.65 46.18
CA LEU A 21 1.42 1.59 44.89
C LEU A 21 1.83 2.75 43.99
N LEU A 22 1.80 3.99 44.50
CA LEU A 22 2.19 5.17 43.73
C LEU A 22 3.64 5.08 43.24
N LEU A 23 4.57 4.71 44.12
CA LEU A 23 5.98 4.50 43.74
C LEU A 23 6.13 3.37 42.71
N GLY A 24 5.35 2.29 42.85
CA GLY A 24 5.30 1.20 41.89
C GLY A 24 4.81 1.62 40.51
N ILE A 25 3.77 2.45 40.44
CA ILE A 25 3.25 3.06 39.20
C ILE A 25 4.32 3.92 38.55
N CYS A 26 5.02 4.75 39.34
CA CYS A 26 6.13 5.58 38.86
C CYS A 26 7.30 4.77 38.29
N ILE A 27 7.48 3.51 38.70
CA ILE A 27 8.47 2.60 38.11
C ILE A 27 7.92 1.94 36.85
N PHE A 28 6.70 1.41 36.92
CA PHE A 28 6.13 0.61 35.84
C PHE A 28 5.94 1.41 34.55
N TYR A 29 5.33 2.60 34.64
CA TYR A 29 5.06 3.49 33.51
C TYR A 29 6.17 4.51 33.23
N ASN A 30 7.32 4.42 33.90
CA ASN A 30 8.45 5.29 33.61
C ASN A 30 8.94 5.06 32.16
N ASP A 31 9.21 6.12 31.42
CA ASP A 31 9.82 6.07 30.09
C ASP A 31 11.32 6.37 30.12
N ASN A 32 11.90 6.55 31.31
CA ASN A 32 13.28 6.96 31.56
C ASN A 32 13.67 8.33 30.98
N SER A 33 12.70 9.17 30.62
CA SER A 33 12.95 10.54 30.13
C SER A 33 13.65 11.43 31.16
N LEU A 34 13.39 11.20 32.45
CA LEU A 34 13.99 11.94 33.55
C LEU A 34 15.21 11.20 34.13
N GLU A 35 16.40 11.67 33.77
CA GLU A 35 17.68 11.02 34.11
C GLU A 35 17.85 10.73 35.62
N ASN A 36 17.38 11.64 36.49
CA ASN A 36 17.54 11.50 37.93
C ASN A 36 16.61 10.46 38.59
N TYR A 37 15.56 10.04 37.89
CA TYR A 37 14.53 9.13 38.41
C TYR A 37 14.14 8.06 37.38
N THR A 38 15.14 7.48 36.72
CA THR A 38 14.96 6.31 35.85
C THR A 38 14.45 5.09 36.65
N LYS A 39 13.88 4.09 35.96
CA LYS A 39 13.43 2.83 36.57
C LYS A 39 14.48 2.22 37.47
N ASP A 40 15.71 2.09 36.98
CA ASP A 40 16.81 1.49 37.73
C ASP A 40 17.16 2.27 39.00
N LYS A 41 17.19 3.61 38.95
CA LYS A 41 17.44 4.45 40.13
C LYS A 41 16.33 4.29 41.18
N LEU A 42 15.07 4.22 40.75
CA LEU A 42 13.93 4.01 41.65
C LEU A 42 13.91 2.60 42.26
N LYS A 43 14.20 1.55 41.47
CA LYS A 43 14.35 0.17 41.98
C LYS A 43 15.48 0.07 43.00
N GLN A 44 16.63 0.69 42.73
CA GLN A 44 17.74 0.76 43.69
C GLN A 44 17.38 1.53 44.95
N LEU A 45 16.58 2.58 44.85
CA LEU A 45 16.09 3.32 46.01
C LEU A 45 15.23 2.41 46.90
N ILE A 46 14.29 1.67 46.31
CA ILE A 46 13.49 0.66 47.03
C ILE A 46 14.41 -0.36 47.70
N GLU A 47 15.34 -0.95 46.96
CA GLU A 47 16.23 -2.00 47.46
C GLU A 47 17.10 -1.51 48.63
N LYS A 48 17.65 -0.30 48.55
CA LYS A 48 18.55 0.25 49.58
C LYS A 48 17.82 0.83 50.79
N ARG A 49 16.63 1.42 50.62
CA ARG A 49 15.94 2.17 51.68
C ARG A 49 14.82 1.38 52.35
N ILE A 50 14.19 0.46 51.63
CA ILE A 50 12.98 -0.25 52.08
C ILE A 50 13.22 -1.77 52.10
N GLY A 51 13.87 -2.29 51.07
CA GLY A 51 13.96 -3.71 50.74
C GLY A 51 12.81 -4.15 49.83
N LYS A 52 13.12 -4.94 48.79
CA LYS A 52 12.14 -5.38 47.78
C LYS A 52 10.98 -6.16 48.39
N GLU A 53 11.27 -7.08 49.30
CA GLU A 53 10.26 -7.88 50.02
C GLU A 53 9.34 -7.00 50.89
N ASN A 54 9.91 -6.06 51.64
CA ASN A 54 9.16 -5.15 52.50
C ASN A 54 8.29 -4.19 51.66
N PHE A 55 8.77 -3.76 50.49
CA PHE A 55 7.97 -2.98 49.55
C PHE A 55 6.74 -3.76 49.09
N VAL A 56 6.89 -5.03 48.69
CA VAL A 56 5.76 -5.89 48.28
C VAL A 56 4.81 -6.17 49.45
N GLU A 57 5.35 -6.41 50.65
CA GLU A 57 4.52 -6.58 51.85
C GLU A 57 3.64 -5.33 52.10
N LYS A 58 4.23 -4.13 52.01
CA LYS A 58 3.51 -2.86 52.16
C LYS A 58 2.48 -2.66 51.06
N LEU A 59 2.81 -2.95 49.80
CA LEU A 59 1.86 -2.89 48.69
C LEU A 59 0.61 -3.74 48.97
N GLY A 60 0.81 -4.94 49.53
CA GLY A 60 -0.28 -5.83 49.93
C GLY A 60 -1.13 -5.34 51.11
N PHE A 61 -0.79 -4.25 51.79
CA PHE A 61 -1.65 -3.67 52.85
C PHE A 61 -2.96 -3.14 52.28
N ILE A 62 -3.00 -2.73 51.00
CA ILE A 62 -4.21 -2.24 50.35
C ILE A 62 -5.24 -3.35 50.24
N THR A 63 -4.87 -4.48 49.63
CA THR A 63 -5.79 -5.60 49.36
C THR A 63 -6.17 -6.38 50.62
N LYS A 64 -5.33 -6.33 51.66
CA LYS A 64 -5.61 -6.91 52.99
C LYS A 64 -6.50 -6.04 53.89
N HIS A 65 -6.79 -4.80 53.49
CA HIS A 65 -7.64 -3.93 54.30
C HIS A 65 -9.08 -4.45 54.38
N GLU A 66 -9.69 -4.37 55.56
CA GLU A 66 -11.03 -4.95 55.81
C GLU A 66 -12.11 -4.40 54.87
N LEU A 67 -12.05 -3.11 54.53
CA LEU A 67 -13.00 -2.44 53.63
C LEU A 67 -12.73 -2.69 52.13
N TYR A 68 -11.55 -3.20 51.75
CA TYR A 68 -11.18 -3.39 50.34
C TYR A 68 -12.12 -4.39 49.65
N SER A 69 -12.33 -5.55 50.29
CA SER A 69 -13.18 -6.62 49.72
C SER A 69 -14.63 -6.17 49.51
N ARG A 70 -15.12 -5.26 50.37
CA ARG A 70 -16.47 -4.71 50.24
C ARG A 70 -16.59 -3.76 49.05
N ALA A 71 -15.63 -2.86 48.87
CA ALA A 71 -15.60 -1.93 47.74
C ALA A 71 -15.40 -2.65 46.39
N ALA A 72 -14.67 -3.78 46.38
CA ALA A 72 -14.43 -4.56 45.17
C ALA A 72 -15.66 -5.29 44.62
N GLN A 73 -16.71 -5.51 45.42
CA GLN A 73 -17.86 -6.34 45.02
C GLN A 73 -18.88 -5.61 44.14
N LYS A 74 -19.15 -4.33 44.42
CA LYS A 74 -20.22 -3.58 43.74
C LYS A 74 -19.77 -2.15 43.43
N PRO A 75 -20.14 -1.59 42.27
CA PRO A 75 -19.87 -0.19 41.94
C PRO A 75 -20.61 0.81 42.83
N GLN A 76 -21.69 0.39 43.47
CA GLN A 76 -22.54 1.29 44.24
C GLN A 76 -21.90 1.59 45.60
N PRO A 77 -21.63 2.87 45.93
CA PRO A 77 -21.06 3.25 47.22
C PRO A 77 -22.10 3.03 48.31
N VAL A 78 -21.93 1.96 49.10
CA VAL A 78 -22.79 1.65 50.25
C VAL A 78 -21.92 1.60 51.50
N PHE A 79 -21.94 2.68 52.28
CA PHE A 79 -21.18 2.84 53.52
C PHE A 79 -22.15 2.93 54.70
N LEU A 80 -21.79 2.37 55.86
CA LEU A 80 -22.63 2.45 57.07
C LEU A 80 -22.39 3.76 57.85
N SER A 81 -21.22 4.37 57.66
CA SER A 81 -20.83 5.66 58.26
C SER A 81 -19.77 6.35 57.38
N PRO A 82 -19.55 7.68 57.52
CA PRO A 82 -18.56 8.42 56.74
C PRO A 82 -17.13 7.87 56.86
N GLU A 83 -16.78 7.29 58.01
CA GLU A 83 -15.45 6.73 58.30
C GLU A 83 -15.17 5.47 57.46
N GLN A 84 -16.20 4.81 56.92
CA GLN A 84 -16.05 3.65 56.04
C GLN A 84 -15.82 4.03 54.56
N MET A 85 -15.84 5.32 54.21
CA MET A 85 -15.66 5.80 52.85
C MET A 85 -14.17 5.93 52.48
N LEU A 86 -13.45 4.79 52.44
CA LEU A 86 -12.01 4.77 52.15
C LEU A 86 -11.66 4.29 50.74
N PHE A 87 -12.43 3.35 50.18
CA PHE A 87 -12.13 2.76 48.87
C PHE A 87 -13.24 3.01 47.86
N ASP A 88 -12.81 3.37 46.65
CA ASP A 88 -13.64 3.41 45.45
C ASP A 88 -13.58 2.07 44.69
N HIS A 89 -14.66 1.71 44.00
CA HIS A 89 -14.77 0.46 43.25
C HIS A 89 -13.76 0.36 42.11
N GLU A 90 -13.61 1.41 41.28
CA GLU A 90 -12.68 1.40 40.16
C GLU A 90 -11.22 1.40 40.64
N PHE A 91 -10.95 2.06 41.76
CA PHE A 91 -9.64 1.98 42.42
C PHE A 91 -9.28 0.53 42.80
N THR A 92 -10.22 -0.27 43.33
CA THR A 92 -9.93 -1.68 43.65
C THR A 92 -9.59 -2.51 42.40
N LYS A 93 -10.19 -2.21 41.24
CA LYS A 93 -9.83 -2.88 39.98
C LYS A 93 -8.42 -2.51 39.55
N LEU A 94 -8.08 -1.22 39.62
CA LEU A 94 -6.74 -0.72 39.31
C LEU A 94 -5.67 -1.38 40.19
N VAL A 95 -5.90 -1.47 41.50
CA VAL A 95 -4.97 -2.15 42.42
C VAL A 95 -4.80 -3.61 42.03
N LYS A 96 -5.89 -4.33 41.75
CA LYS A 96 -5.85 -5.75 41.35
C LYS A 96 -5.09 -5.98 40.05
N GLU A 97 -5.22 -5.08 39.08
CA GLU A 97 -4.50 -5.14 37.82
C GLU A 97 -3.00 -4.84 38.00
N LEU A 98 -2.68 -3.82 38.80
CA LEU A 98 -1.32 -3.30 38.91
C LEU A 98 -0.43 -4.02 39.92
N GLU A 99 -0.99 -4.58 41.00
CA GLU A 99 -0.21 -5.17 42.10
C GLU A 99 0.77 -6.25 41.61
N GLY A 100 0.29 -7.18 40.76
CA GLY A 100 1.10 -8.26 40.22
C GLY A 100 2.18 -7.78 39.25
N VAL A 101 1.86 -6.82 38.36
CA VAL A 101 2.82 -6.30 37.38
C VAL A 101 3.88 -5.42 38.03
N ILE A 102 3.50 -4.60 39.03
CA ILE A 102 4.44 -3.80 39.83
C ILE A 102 5.38 -4.72 40.61
N THR A 103 4.85 -5.77 41.24
CA THR A 103 5.66 -6.74 42.00
C THR A 103 6.74 -7.35 41.10
N LYS A 104 6.37 -7.79 39.90
CA LYS A 104 7.32 -8.32 38.91
C LYS A 104 8.33 -7.26 38.48
N ALA A 105 7.87 -6.04 38.17
CA ALA A 105 8.73 -4.96 37.71
C ALA A 105 9.81 -4.58 38.74
N VAL A 106 9.47 -4.54 40.02
CA VAL A 106 10.42 -4.22 41.10
C VAL A 106 11.47 -5.32 41.31
N HIS A 107 11.10 -6.58 41.08
CA HIS A 107 12.01 -7.72 41.20
C HIS A 107 12.91 -7.91 39.98
N LYS A 108 12.46 -7.48 38.80
CA LYS A 108 13.17 -7.66 37.54
C LYS A 108 14.47 -6.88 37.49
N SER A 109 15.56 -7.57 37.15
CA SER A 109 16.89 -6.96 37.04
C SER A 109 17.03 -6.16 35.74
N SER A 110 17.98 -5.22 35.71
CA SER A 110 18.32 -4.45 34.51
C SER A 110 18.79 -5.35 33.36
N GLU A 111 19.42 -6.49 33.67
CA GLU A 111 19.82 -7.48 32.65
C GLU A 111 18.62 -8.18 32.00
N ASP A 112 17.60 -8.51 32.79
CA ASP A 112 16.38 -9.14 32.28
C ASP A 112 15.56 -8.17 31.40
N GLU A 113 15.61 -6.87 31.72
CA GLU A 113 14.97 -5.83 30.92
C GLU A 113 15.67 -5.65 29.57
N LYS A 114 17.00 -5.59 29.55
CA LYS A 114 17.77 -5.52 28.30
C LYS A 114 17.52 -6.72 27.40
N LYS A 115 17.52 -7.94 27.96
CA LYS A 115 17.26 -9.16 27.19
C LYS A 115 15.87 -9.15 26.55
N GLU A 116 14.83 -8.75 27.29
CA GLU A 116 13.48 -8.66 26.72
C GLU A 116 13.38 -7.56 25.65
N GLU A 117 14.04 -6.42 25.84
CA GLU A 117 14.07 -5.35 24.85
C GLU A 117 14.79 -5.78 23.55
N ASP A 118 15.90 -6.51 23.68
CA ASP A 118 16.64 -7.04 22.53
C ASP A 118 15.83 -8.10 21.76
N VAL A 119 15.13 -8.98 22.47
CA VAL A 119 14.21 -9.96 21.85
C VAL A 119 13.08 -9.23 21.11
N LYS A 120 12.51 -8.18 21.72
CA LYS A 120 11.45 -7.39 21.09
C LYS A 120 11.94 -6.68 19.82
N LYS A 121 13.11 -6.02 19.87
CA LYS A 121 13.74 -5.39 18.69
C LYS A 121 14.00 -6.40 17.59
N THR A 122 14.49 -7.59 17.93
CA THR A 122 14.73 -8.66 16.96
C THR A 122 13.44 -9.13 16.29
N LEU A 123 12.36 -9.27 17.06
CA LEU A 123 11.06 -9.67 16.53
C LEU A 123 10.45 -8.58 15.63
N GLU A 124 10.54 -7.31 16.03
CA GLU A 124 10.11 -6.18 15.20
C GLU A 124 10.93 -6.08 13.91
N GLN A 125 12.24 -6.33 13.96
CA GLN A 125 13.08 -6.42 12.77
C GLN A 125 12.63 -7.56 11.85
N HIS A 126 12.35 -8.74 12.42
CA HIS A 126 11.85 -9.88 11.66
C HIS A 126 10.51 -9.55 10.98
N ASP A 127 9.56 -8.95 11.70
CA ASP A 127 8.25 -8.57 11.14
C ASP A 127 8.38 -7.54 10.03
N ASN A 128 9.27 -6.56 10.19
CA ASN A 128 9.58 -5.57 9.15
C ASN A 128 10.16 -6.23 7.88
N ILE A 129 11.07 -7.20 8.05
CA ILE A 129 11.64 -7.97 6.94
C ILE A 129 10.55 -8.77 6.24
N VAL A 130 9.68 -9.45 6.99
CA VAL A 130 8.57 -10.23 6.43
C VAL A 130 7.59 -9.34 5.66
N MET A 131 7.26 -8.15 6.16
CA MET A 131 6.43 -7.20 5.42
C MET A 131 7.08 -6.80 4.08
N ARG A 132 8.37 -6.44 4.08
CA ARG A 132 9.10 -6.08 2.85
C ARG A 132 9.07 -7.21 1.81
N TYR A 133 9.25 -8.45 2.24
CA TYR A 133 9.16 -9.60 1.33
C TYR A 133 7.74 -9.82 0.81
N LYS A 134 6.70 -9.65 1.63
CA LYS A 134 5.32 -9.75 1.18
C LYS A 134 4.97 -8.68 0.13
N ASP A 135 5.42 -7.45 0.34
CA ASP A 135 5.18 -6.36 -0.60
C ASP A 135 5.92 -6.60 -1.92
N LEU A 136 7.16 -7.09 -1.86
CA LEU A 136 7.92 -7.48 -3.06
C LEU A 136 7.21 -8.58 -3.86
N ILE A 137 6.67 -9.60 -3.18
CA ILE A 137 5.92 -10.68 -3.84
C ILE A 137 4.66 -10.13 -4.52
N ARG A 138 3.91 -9.23 -3.86
CA ARG A 138 2.71 -8.61 -4.45
C ARG A 138 3.03 -7.78 -5.69
N GLU A 139 4.12 -7.01 -5.64
CA GLU A 139 4.59 -6.22 -6.78
C GLU A 139 5.01 -7.13 -7.95
N GLN A 140 5.75 -8.21 -7.65
CA GLN A 140 6.12 -9.21 -8.66
C GLN A 140 4.88 -9.89 -9.26
N ASP A 141 3.90 -10.26 -8.45
CA ASP A 141 2.65 -10.86 -8.91
C ASP A 141 1.87 -9.90 -9.83
N ALA A 142 1.86 -8.59 -9.50
CA ALA A 142 1.22 -7.56 -10.32
C ALA A 142 1.92 -7.40 -11.68
N GLN A 143 3.26 -7.33 -11.69
CA GLN A 143 4.04 -7.25 -12.93
C GLN A 143 3.89 -8.50 -13.80
N ILE A 144 3.83 -9.69 -13.19
CA ILE A 144 3.55 -10.95 -13.91
C ILE A 144 2.17 -10.90 -14.55
N GLN A 145 1.16 -10.38 -13.84
CA GLN A 145 -0.19 -10.27 -14.37
C GLN A 145 -0.26 -9.30 -15.55
N GLU A 146 0.38 -8.13 -15.44
CA GLU A 146 0.44 -7.14 -16.52
C GLU A 146 1.14 -7.70 -17.77
N LEU A 147 2.28 -8.38 -17.59
CA LEU A 147 2.99 -9.01 -18.70
C LEU A 147 2.14 -10.10 -19.36
N LYS A 148 1.40 -10.90 -18.58
CA LYS A 148 0.48 -11.89 -19.14
C LYS A 148 -0.65 -11.25 -19.95
N GLU A 149 -1.19 -10.12 -19.50
CA GLU A 149 -2.22 -9.37 -20.23
C GLU A 149 -1.68 -8.74 -21.52
N GLN A 150 -0.47 -8.17 -21.50
CA GLN A 150 0.19 -7.68 -22.71
C GLN A 150 0.42 -8.80 -23.72
N VAL A 151 0.94 -9.94 -23.27
CA VAL A 151 1.14 -11.11 -24.14
C VAL A 151 -0.19 -11.58 -24.73
N GLY A 152 -1.24 -11.70 -23.90
CA GLY A 152 -2.57 -12.08 -24.38
C GLY A 152 -3.13 -11.12 -25.43
N THR A 153 -2.94 -9.82 -25.23
CA THR A 153 -3.37 -8.78 -26.18
C THR A 153 -2.60 -8.86 -27.50
N MET A 154 -1.27 -8.97 -27.46
CA MET A 154 -0.44 -9.12 -28.65
C MET A 154 -0.75 -10.41 -29.40
N THR A 155 -0.98 -11.52 -28.70
CA THR A 155 -1.39 -12.79 -29.33
C THR A 155 -2.72 -12.63 -30.06
N SER A 156 -3.74 -12.03 -29.44
CA SER A 156 -5.03 -11.80 -30.09
C SER A 156 -4.93 -10.89 -31.32
N GLN A 157 -4.16 -9.81 -31.25
CA GLN A 157 -3.90 -8.95 -32.40
C GLN A 157 -3.19 -9.69 -33.54
N SER A 158 -2.22 -10.54 -33.20
CA SER A 158 -1.51 -11.36 -34.19
C SER A 158 -2.45 -12.35 -34.88
N GLU A 159 -3.35 -13.00 -34.13
CA GLU A 159 -4.36 -13.92 -34.69
C GLU A 159 -5.35 -13.20 -35.62
N GLN A 160 -5.80 -12.01 -35.23
CA GLN A 160 -6.71 -11.19 -36.04
C GLN A 160 -6.04 -10.71 -37.33
N MET A 161 -4.78 -10.27 -37.25
CA MET A 161 -4.00 -9.87 -38.42
C MET A 161 -3.76 -11.08 -39.34
N GLN A 162 -3.45 -12.26 -38.79
CA GLN A 162 -3.30 -13.49 -39.57
C GLN A 162 -4.58 -13.89 -40.31
N THR A 163 -5.74 -13.72 -39.68
CA THR A 163 -7.05 -13.98 -40.31
C THR A 163 -7.31 -13.00 -41.45
N THR A 164 -7.03 -11.71 -41.22
CA THR A 164 -7.20 -10.66 -42.24
C THR A 164 -6.31 -10.93 -43.45
N VAL A 165 -5.03 -11.28 -43.23
CA VAL A 165 -4.09 -11.66 -44.31
C VAL A 165 -4.62 -12.84 -45.09
N THR A 166 -5.11 -13.88 -44.41
CA THR A 166 -5.67 -15.08 -45.05
C THR A 166 -6.89 -14.73 -45.93
N GLN A 167 -7.77 -13.84 -45.44
CA GLN A 167 -8.94 -13.40 -46.19
C GLN A 167 -8.57 -12.56 -47.41
N GLN A 168 -7.61 -11.65 -47.29
CA GLN A 168 -7.09 -10.89 -48.45
C GLN A 168 -6.46 -11.81 -49.49
N LEU A 169 -5.72 -12.83 -49.06
CA LEU A 169 -5.11 -13.82 -49.96
C LEU A 169 -6.17 -14.58 -50.76
N SER A 170 -7.32 -14.91 -50.14
CA SER A 170 -8.43 -15.57 -50.83
C SER A 170 -9.11 -14.65 -51.86
N GLN A 171 -9.31 -13.37 -51.52
CA GLN A 171 -9.85 -12.37 -52.44
C GLN A 171 -8.93 -12.17 -53.66
N ILE A 172 -7.62 -12.07 -53.44
CA ILE A 172 -6.63 -11.97 -54.52
C ILE A 172 -6.73 -13.20 -55.43
N GLN A 173 -6.87 -14.39 -54.86
CA GLN A 173 -7.01 -15.62 -55.65
C GLN A 173 -8.31 -15.62 -56.47
N GLN A 174 -9.45 -15.20 -55.89
CA GLN A 174 -10.72 -15.07 -56.62
C GLN A 174 -10.62 -14.08 -57.78
N HIS A 175 -10.03 -12.89 -57.55
CA HIS A 175 -9.82 -11.90 -58.62
C HIS A 175 -8.90 -12.43 -59.73
N LYS A 176 -7.87 -13.19 -59.36
CA LYS A 176 -6.98 -13.83 -60.33
C LYS A 176 -7.72 -14.87 -61.19
N ASP A 177 -8.62 -15.64 -60.59
CA ASP A 177 -9.44 -16.62 -61.30
C ASP A 177 -10.48 -15.95 -62.22
N GLN A 178 -11.13 -14.87 -61.75
CA GLN A 178 -12.02 -14.04 -62.58
C GLN A 178 -11.28 -13.43 -63.78
N TYR A 179 -10.09 -12.88 -63.55
CA TYR A 179 -9.24 -12.33 -64.61
C TYR A 179 -8.89 -13.39 -65.67
N ASN A 180 -8.49 -14.59 -65.24
CA ASN A 180 -8.19 -15.70 -66.15
C ASN A 180 -9.42 -16.12 -66.99
N LEU A 181 -10.61 -16.14 -66.38
CA LEU A 181 -11.86 -16.47 -67.07
C LEU A 181 -12.22 -15.42 -68.13
N ILE A 182 -12.13 -14.13 -67.81
CA ILE A 182 -12.39 -13.03 -68.74
C ILE A 182 -11.40 -13.07 -69.90
N LYS A 183 -10.11 -13.25 -69.60
CA LYS A 183 -9.05 -13.41 -70.61
C LYS A 183 -9.33 -14.56 -71.58
N LEU A 184 -9.85 -15.68 -71.08
CA LEU A 184 -10.22 -16.83 -71.91
C LEU A 184 -11.45 -16.54 -72.79
N LYS A 185 -12.45 -15.81 -72.28
CA LYS A 185 -13.63 -15.37 -73.06
C LYS A 185 -13.24 -14.43 -74.19
N LEU A 186 -12.44 -13.39 -73.91
CA LEU A 186 -11.95 -12.47 -74.95
C LEU A 186 -11.08 -13.18 -76.00
N GLY A 187 -10.29 -14.17 -75.60
CA GLY A 187 -9.53 -15.02 -76.52
C GLY A 187 -10.42 -15.87 -77.44
N LYS A 188 -11.63 -16.21 -77.02
CA LYS A 188 -12.63 -16.94 -77.81
C LYS A 188 -13.45 -16.04 -78.73
N ASP A 189 -13.78 -14.82 -78.29
CA ASP A 189 -14.47 -13.83 -79.13
C ASP A 189 -13.56 -13.33 -80.28
N SER A 190 -12.25 -13.31 -80.06
CA SER A 190 -11.24 -13.02 -81.10
C SER A 190 -11.18 -14.08 -82.21
N GLN A 191 -11.76 -15.26 -82.00
CA GLN A 191 -11.83 -16.34 -82.99
C GLN A 191 -13.24 -16.52 -83.58
N SER A 192 -14.23 -15.76 -83.10
CA SER A 192 -15.65 -15.90 -83.46
C SER A 192 -16.25 -14.69 -84.17
N GLN A 193 -15.45 -13.65 -84.46
CA GLN A 193 -15.85 -12.52 -85.32
C GLN A 193 -15.14 -12.55 -86.67
N ALA A 194 -15.47 -13.58 -87.45
CA ALA A 194 -15.56 -13.42 -88.89
C ALA A 194 -17.05 -13.58 -89.24
N ASN A 195 -17.66 -12.49 -89.70
CA ASN A 195 -18.99 -12.43 -90.31
C ASN A 195 -20.19 -12.11 -89.37
N SER A 196 -20.45 -10.82 -89.14
CA SER A 196 -21.77 -10.17 -89.35
C SER A 196 -21.78 -8.71 -88.85
N GLN A 197 -22.38 -7.83 -89.65
CA GLN A 197 -22.58 -6.40 -89.41
C GLN A 197 -23.32 -6.12 -88.09
N ALA A 198 -22.71 -5.34 -87.19
CA ALA A 198 -23.42 -4.63 -86.11
C ALA A 198 -22.55 -3.50 -85.52
N ASP A 199 -22.10 -2.57 -86.38
CA ASP A 199 -21.14 -1.52 -86.03
C ASP A 199 -21.79 -0.24 -85.47
N SER A 200 -22.83 -0.36 -84.62
CA SER A 200 -23.50 0.83 -84.06
C SER A 200 -24.06 0.69 -82.64
N GLN A 201 -23.81 -0.41 -81.93
CA GLN A 201 -24.24 -0.56 -80.52
C GLN A 201 -23.10 -0.91 -79.55
N VAL A 202 -21.94 -1.34 -80.06
CA VAL A 202 -20.80 -1.78 -79.23
C VAL A 202 -19.96 -0.60 -78.70
N ASN A 203 -20.00 0.55 -79.38
CA ASN A 203 -19.25 1.74 -78.97
C ASN A 203 -19.88 2.47 -77.76
N GLY A 204 -21.15 2.23 -77.45
CA GLY A 204 -21.83 2.82 -76.28
C GLY A 204 -21.46 2.13 -74.98
N LEU A 205 -21.62 0.79 -74.91
CA LEU A 205 -21.35 0.02 -73.69
C LEU A 205 -19.86 -0.04 -73.30
N GLN A 206 -18.94 -0.13 -74.26
CA GLN A 206 -17.50 -0.08 -73.95
C GLN A 206 -17.05 1.29 -73.45
N THR A 207 -17.69 2.36 -73.91
CA THR A 207 -17.41 3.73 -73.43
C THR A 207 -17.95 3.92 -72.02
N GLU A 208 -19.11 3.32 -71.71
CA GLU A 208 -19.77 3.40 -70.41
C GLU A 208 -19.06 2.55 -69.34
N GLU A 209 -18.59 1.35 -69.68
CA GLU A 209 -17.73 0.54 -68.79
C GLU A 209 -16.36 1.20 -68.57
N LEU A 210 -15.77 1.82 -69.61
CA LEU A 210 -14.52 2.58 -69.47
C LEU A 210 -14.71 3.87 -68.66
N SER A 211 -15.86 4.54 -68.74
CA SER A 211 -16.17 5.68 -67.88
C SER A 211 -16.37 5.24 -66.44
N GLN A 212 -17.06 4.13 -66.21
CA GLN A 212 -17.27 3.58 -64.86
C GLN A 212 -15.93 3.17 -64.23
N LEU A 213 -15.06 2.47 -64.97
CA LEU A 213 -13.73 2.12 -64.48
C LEU A 213 -12.84 3.35 -64.19
N ARG A 214 -13.01 4.43 -64.95
CA ARG A 214 -12.30 5.70 -64.69
C ARG A 214 -12.81 6.38 -63.44
N GLU A 215 -14.13 6.39 -63.25
CA GLU A 215 -14.78 6.94 -62.07
C GLU A 215 -14.36 6.17 -60.80
N ASP A 216 -14.37 4.83 -60.85
CA ASP A 216 -13.91 3.97 -59.75
C ASP A 216 -12.42 4.19 -59.44
N LEU A 217 -11.58 4.40 -60.47
CA LEU A 217 -10.15 4.73 -60.30
C LEU A 217 -9.95 6.10 -59.65
N GLU A 218 -10.80 7.07 -59.97
CA GLU A 218 -10.75 8.41 -59.42
C GLU A 218 -11.26 8.42 -57.97
N GLU A 219 -12.32 7.67 -57.67
CA GLU A 219 -12.84 7.49 -56.32
C GLU A 219 -11.81 6.75 -55.43
N LEU A 220 -11.17 5.70 -55.95
CA LEU A 220 -10.12 4.98 -55.24
C LEU A 220 -8.89 5.87 -54.98
N ARG A 221 -8.54 6.77 -55.92
CA ARG A 221 -7.50 7.78 -55.71
C ARG A 221 -7.89 8.81 -54.66
N GLN A 222 -9.15 9.25 -54.64
CA GLN A 222 -9.65 10.16 -53.60
C GLN A 222 -9.60 9.50 -52.21
N GLN A 223 -10.03 8.24 -52.10
CA GLN A 223 -9.93 7.46 -50.86
C GLN A 223 -8.48 7.30 -50.39
N HIS A 224 -7.56 6.98 -51.30
CA HIS A 224 -6.13 6.88 -50.97
C HIS A 224 -5.56 8.21 -50.46
N THR A 225 -5.95 9.33 -51.09
CA THR A 225 -5.53 10.67 -50.67
C THR A 225 -6.07 11.00 -49.27
N LEU A 226 -7.35 10.71 -49.01
CA LEU A 226 -7.97 10.94 -47.71
C LEU A 226 -7.31 10.11 -46.59
N LEU A 227 -7.09 8.81 -46.85
CA LEU A 227 -6.41 7.93 -45.89
C LEU A 227 -4.97 8.40 -45.61
N GLN A 228 -4.28 8.92 -46.63
CA GLN A 228 -2.93 9.45 -46.48
C GLN A 228 -2.90 10.74 -45.65
N THR A 229 -3.89 11.63 -45.81
CA THR A 229 -4.06 12.80 -44.93
C THR A 229 -4.37 12.40 -43.49
N GLN A 230 -5.27 11.43 -43.29
CA GLN A 230 -5.59 10.94 -41.95
C GLN A 230 -4.39 10.29 -41.25
N LEU A 231 -3.52 9.61 -42.00
CA LEU A 231 -2.26 9.09 -41.47
C LEU A 231 -1.32 10.23 -41.07
N SER A 232 -1.15 11.27 -41.90
CA SER A 232 -0.29 12.40 -41.54
C SER A 232 -0.80 13.16 -40.31
N ASP A 233 -2.12 13.30 -40.17
CA ASP A 233 -2.72 13.98 -39.01
C ASP A 233 -2.51 13.16 -37.72
N LYS A 234 -2.64 11.82 -37.81
CA LYS A 234 -2.33 10.91 -36.70
C LYS A 234 -0.85 10.96 -36.32
N ASP A 235 0.04 10.99 -37.31
CA ASP A 235 1.48 11.11 -37.05
C ASP A 235 1.84 12.45 -36.40
N ALA A 236 1.21 13.55 -36.81
CA ALA A 236 1.36 14.85 -36.17
C ALA A 236 0.87 14.84 -34.71
N LEU A 237 -0.27 14.19 -34.44
CA LEU A 237 -0.80 14.04 -33.09
C LEU A 237 0.12 13.18 -32.20
N ILE A 238 0.63 12.08 -32.73
CA ILE A 238 1.60 11.22 -32.02
C ILE A 238 2.86 12.01 -31.68
N ASN A 239 3.39 12.81 -32.61
CA ASN A 239 4.58 13.63 -32.36
C ASN A 239 4.32 14.70 -31.28
N THR A 240 3.12 15.29 -31.28
CA THR A 240 2.71 16.28 -30.25
C THR A 240 2.65 15.63 -28.87
N LEU A 241 1.97 14.49 -28.74
CA LEU A 241 1.88 13.74 -27.48
C LEU A 241 3.26 13.27 -26.98
N ARG A 242 4.17 12.86 -27.89
CA ARG A 242 5.55 12.49 -27.52
C ARG A 242 6.35 13.70 -27.03
N SER A 243 6.15 14.89 -27.61
CA SER A 243 6.80 16.12 -27.15
C SER A 243 6.31 16.55 -25.77
N GLU A 244 5.00 16.50 -25.53
CA GLU A 244 4.40 16.80 -24.21
C GLU A 244 4.90 15.84 -23.11
N THR A 245 5.11 14.56 -23.47
CA THR A 245 5.66 13.56 -22.54
C THR A 245 7.15 13.81 -22.23
N ALA A 246 7.91 14.32 -23.20
CA ALA A 246 9.33 14.63 -23.04
C ALA A 246 9.57 15.91 -22.20
N GLU A 247 8.71 16.93 -22.35
CA GLU A 247 8.80 18.16 -21.55
C GLU A 247 8.36 17.97 -20.08
N GLY A 248 7.42 17.05 -19.83
CA GLY A 248 7.01 16.68 -18.46
C GLY A 248 8.09 15.97 -17.64
N SER A 249 8.97 15.19 -18.27
CA SER A 249 10.06 14.49 -17.57
C SER A 249 11.26 15.42 -17.31
N ALA A 250 11.61 16.30 -18.25
CA ALA A 250 12.76 17.20 -18.11
C ALA A 250 12.57 18.27 -17.02
N ALA A 251 11.33 18.72 -16.75
CA ALA A 251 11.05 19.69 -15.69
C ALA A 251 11.12 19.08 -14.28
N SER A 252 10.80 17.79 -14.14
CA SER A 252 10.85 17.06 -12.86
C SER A 252 12.30 16.79 -12.43
N ASP A 253 13.12 16.27 -13.35
CA ASP A 253 14.53 15.94 -13.06
C ASP A 253 15.36 17.16 -12.71
N ASN A 254 15.11 18.31 -13.36
CA ASN A 254 15.86 19.53 -13.10
C ASN A 254 15.53 20.14 -11.71
N THR A 255 14.28 19.97 -11.26
CA THR A 255 13.82 20.45 -9.94
C THR A 255 14.40 19.61 -8.80
N GLU A 256 14.51 18.30 -8.97
CA GLU A 256 15.17 17.42 -7.98
C GLU A 256 16.68 17.67 -7.92
N MET A 257 17.35 17.85 -9.06
CA MET A 257 18.78 18.14 -9.10
C MET A 257 19.13 19.47 -8.42
N LEU A 258 18.28 20.50 -8.55
CA LEU A 258 18.43 21.78 -7.84
C LEU A 258 18.26 21.64 -6.32
N LYS A 259 17.34 20.78 -5.85
CA LYS A 259 17.16 20.50 -4.41
C LYS A 259 18.35 19.76 -3.81
N VAL A 260 18.88 18.75 -4.51
CA VAL A 260 20.07 18.01 -4.07
C VAL A 260 21.27 18.95 -3.94
N ARG A 261 21.46 19.84 -4.92
CA ARG A 261 22.57 20.81 -4.89
C ARG A 261 22.45 21.83 -3.77
N PHE A 262 21.25 22.29 -3.45
CA PHE A 262 21.04 23.18 -2.31
C PHE A 262 21.40 22.51 -0.98
N ILE A 263 21.07 21.22 -0.83
CA ILE A 263 21.41 20.45 0.38
C ILE A 263 22.92 20.25 0.51
N THR A 264 23.61 19.84 -0.57
CA THR A 264 25.05 19.57 -0.52
C THR A 264 25.88 20.84 -0.37
N ASP A 265 25.54 21.90 -1.09
CA ASP A 265 26.43 23.07 -1.20
C ASP A 265 26.15 24.12 -0.10
N THR A 266 24.95 24.10 0.49
CA THR A 266 24.51 25.14 1.43
C THR A 266 24.29 24.62 2.85
N LEU A 267 23.58 23.49 3.00
CA LEU A 267 23.21 22.95 4.31
C LEU A 267 24.32 22.11 4.94
N PHE A 268 25.04 21.32 4.14
CA PHE A 268 26.11 20.45 4.66
C PHE A 268 27.27 21.22 5.32
N PRO A 269 27.79 22.33 4.74
CA PRO A 269 28.88 23.09 5.37
C PRO A 269 28.48 23.82 6.66
N LEU A 270 27.19 24.11 6.85
CA LEU A 270 26.66 24.75 8.07
C LEU A 270 26.51 23.78 9.25
N LEU A 271 26.55 22.48 8.99
CA LEU A 271 26.49 21.43 10.01
C LEU A 271 27.89 21.01 10.51
N GLU A 272 28.96 21.40 9.82
CA GLU A 272 30.36 21.10 10.18
C GLU A 272 31.06 22.23 10.97
N THR A 273 30.33 23.28 11.36
CA THR A 273 30.81 24.35 12.27
C THR A 273 30.10 24.32 13.60
#